data_AF-A0A1C5QGU6-F1
#
_entry.id   AF-A0A1C5QGU6-F1
#
_cell.length_a   1.000
_cell.length_b   1.000
_cell.length_c   1.000
_cell.angle_alpha   90.00
_cell.angle_beta   90.00
_cell.angle_gamma   90.00
#
_symmetry.space_group_name_H-M   'P 1'
#
loop_
_entity.id
_entity.type
_entity.pdbx_description
1 polymer ?
#
loop_
_entity_poly.entity_id
_entity_poly.type
_entity_poly.pdbx_seq_one_letter_code
_entity_poly.pdbx_strand_id
1 'polypeptide(L)'
;MLFQKEKEDKNQINRLDQKRERRSQGRLFLFSPISRKPLSEKVSPCTFLKKASLTLETALVLPMFFFGVIALISFMDIYRVQTEHLTGLCQKTKEAGMYAYGTGSSGAETVTLPDVYSYQPIGGLIPLPKIWFHNTVKVHAWTGVLYEEGNDAVESQPMVYVTESGTVYHRTLGCSYLNLSVQQLSGSSVKNLKNTYGEKYQACELCSRGQEPAGTVYITKKSNRFHNRESCSALKRSVRMVKEAEVSGEMSACGRCG
;
A
#
# COMPACT_ATOMS: atom_id res chain seq x y z
N MET A 1 -10.48 -30.23 33.64
CA MET A 1 -9.04 -30.18 33.33
C MET A 1 -8.60 -28.73 33.41
N LEU A 2 -7.68 -28.46 34.33
CA LEU A 2 -7.15 -27.16 34.69
C LEU A 2 -6.12 -26.71 33.65
N PHE A 3 -6.22 -25.47 33.15
CA PHE A 3 -5.05 -24.77 32.60
C PHE A 3 -4.96 -23.38 33.23
N GLN A 4 -3.85 -23.20 33.94
CA GLN A 4 -3.48 -22.03 34.70
C GLN A 4 -3.20 -20.84 33.78
N LYS A 5 -3.66 -19.67 34.22
CA LYS A 5 -3.35 -18.37 33.64
C LYS A 5 -2.00 -17.92 34.17
N GLU A 6 -0.96 -17.97 33.34
CA GLU A 6 0.36 -17.44 33.68
C GLU A 6 0.32 -15.91 33.57
N LYS A 7 0.35 -15.24 34.72
CA LYS A 7 0.52 -13.78 34.83
C LYS A 7 2.02 -13.50 34.82
N GLU A 8 2.54 -13.01 33.70
CA GLU A 8 3.88 -12.42 33.67
C GLU A 8 3.92 -11.13 34.52
N ASP A 9 4.75 -11.19 35.55
CA ASP A 9 4.84 -10.22 36.64
C ASP A 9 5.82 -9.09 36.27
N LYS A 10 5.28 -7.92 35.91
CA LYS A 10 6.01 -6.70 35.52
C LYS A 10 7.03 -6.22 36.56
N ASN A 11 6.99 -6.75 37.78
CA ASN A 11 7.91 -6.44 38.87
C ASN A 11 9.30 -7.09 38.73
N GLN A 12 9.45 -8.18 37.97
CA GLN A 12 10.76 -8.83 37.80
C GLN A 12 11.70 -8.06 36.86
N ILE A 13 11.15 -7.40 35.83
CA ILE A 13 11.93 -6.67 34.82
C ILE A 13 12.58 -5.41 35.45
N ASN A 14 11.83 -4.68 36.28
CA ASN A 14 12.36 -3.51 37.00
C ASN A 14 13.47 -3.85 38.02
N ARG A 15 13.51 -5.09 38.54
CA ARG A 15 14.58 -5.56 39.45
C ARG A 15 15.90 -5.87 38.72
N LEU A 16 15.85 -6.22 37.44
CA LEU A 16 17.06 -6.51 36.65
C LEU A 16 17.76 -5.23 36.19
N ASP A 17 17.00 -4.20 35.80
CA ASP A 17 17.59 -2.91 35.38
C ASP A 17 18.22 -2.16 36.56
N GLN A 18 17.59 -2.19 37.74
CA GLN A 18 18.15 -1.53 38.92
C GLN A 18 19.45 -2.19 39.45
N LYS A 19 19.71 -3.46 39.10
CA LYS A 19 20.92 -4.19 39.48
C LYS A 19 22.10 -3.91 38.52
N ARG A 20 21.84 -3.43 37.30
CA ARG A 20 22.88 -3.12 36.30
C ARG A 20 23.47 -1.72 36.49
N GLU A 21 22.68 -0.76 36.97
CA GLU A 21 23.14 0.60 37.28
C GLU A 21 24.03 0.69 38.53
N ARG A 22 23.93 -0.24 39.48
CA ARG A 22 24.78 -0.22 40.70
C ARG A 22 26.20 -0.75 40.49
N ARG A 23 26.58 -1.20 39.28
CA ARG A 23 27.90 -1.78 39.01
C ARG A 23 28.92 -0.85 38.36
N SER A 24 28.58 0.42 38.08
CA SER A 24 29.49 1.37 37.41
C SER A 24 29.97 2.55 38.26
N GLN A 25 29.59 2.65 39.54
CA GLN A 25 30.12 3.66 40.47
C GLN A 25 30.91 3.00 41.60
N GLY A 26 32.18 2.71 41.32
CA GLY A 26 33.14 2.08 42.24
C GLY A 26 34.54 2.64 42.07
N ARG A 27 34.73 3.80 42.67
CA ARG A 27 35.95 4.58 42.95
C ARG A 27 37.21 3.72 43.25
N LEU A 28 38.32 4.02 42.57
CA LEU A 28 39.70 3.80 43.06
C LEU A 28 40.49 5.09 42.82
N PHE A 29 40.49 5.97 43.82
CA PHE A 29 41.48 7.02 43.99
C PHE A 29 42.60 6.49 44.88
N LEU A 30 43.83 6.88 44.56
CA LEU A 30 45.08 7.06 45.35
C LEU A 30 46.20 6.86 44.30
N PHE A 31 46.93 7.88 43.86
CA PHE A 31 47.89 8.67 44.62
C PHE A 31 48.00 10.15 44.16
N SER A 32 48.37 11.01 45.11
CA SER A 32 48.49 12.47 45.06
C SER A 32 49.62 13.02 44.16
N PRO A 33 49.61 14.33 43.82
CA PRO A 33 50.46 14.92 42.79
C PRO A 33 51.79 15.45 43.34
N ILE A 34 52.85 15.38 42.53
CA ILE A 34 54.08 16.17 42.74
C ILE A 34 54.08 17.34 41.76
N SER A 35 54.00 18.53 42.34
CA SER A 35 54.19 19.83 41.73
C SER A 35 55.60 20.00 41.18
N ARG A 36 55.74 20.37 39.89
CA ARG A 36 56.81 21.27 39.39
C ARG A 36 56.27 22.16 38.25
N LYS A 37 56.81 23.37 38.20
CA LYS A 37 56.35 24.64 37.62
C LYS A 37 56.29 24.68 36.06
N PRO A 38 55.62 25.69 35.47
CA PRO A 38 55.22 25.70 34.07
C PRO A 38 56.35 26.19 33.16
N LEU A 39 56.49 25.57 31.98
CA LEU A 39 57.26 26.17 30.89
C LEU A 39 56.29 26.55 29.78
N SER A 40 56.21 27.86 29.60
CA SER A 40 55.55 28.55 28.51
C SER A 40 56.14 28.07 27.19
N GLU A 41 55.39 27.26 26.45
CA GLU A 41 55.55 27.17 25.01
C GLU A 41 54.17 27.19 24.38
N LYS A 42 53.66 28.41 24.18
CA LYS A 42 52.58 28.67 23.23
C LYS A 42 53.11 28.33 21.85
N VAL A 43 52.96 27.08 21.42
CA VAL A 43 53.13 26.74 20.00
C VAL A 43 51.78 26.96 19.33
N SER A 44 51.65 28.17 18.78
CA SER A 44 50.63 28.56 17.82
C SER A 44 50.61 27.56 16.65
N PRO A 45 49.46 26.99 16.25
CA PRO A 45 49.38 26.14 15.06
C PRO A 45 49.22 26.98 13.78
N CYS A 46 49.71 28.22 13.73
CA CYS A 46 49.45 29.16 12.63
C CYS A 46 50.67 29.58 11.79
N THR A 47 51.69 28.73 11.63
CA THR A 47 52.79 29.01 10.67
C THR A 47 53.17 27.87 9.71
N PHE A 48 52.30 26.88 9.46
CA PHE A 48 52.60 25.76 8.55
C PHE A 48 51.96 25.84 7.15
N LEU A 49 51.35 26.96 6.76
CA LEU A 49 50.88 27.17 5.39
C LEU A 49 51.92 27.97 4.58
N LYS A 50 53.11 27.40 4.43
CA LYS A 50 54.01 27.79 3.32
C LYS A 50 53.51 27.08 2.07
N LYS A 51 53.38 27.80 0.95
CA LYS A 51 53.02 27.32 -0.40
C LYS A 51 53.20 25.80 -0.55
N ALA A 52 52.12 25.05 -0.43
CA ALA A 52 52.13 23.61 -0.66
C ALA A 52 52.31 23.36 -2.16
N SER A 53 53.05 22.31 -2.52
CA SER A 53 53.19 21.92 -3.92
C SER A 53 51.83 21.46 -4.46
N LEU A 54 51.54 21.77 -5.72
CA LEU A 54 50.31 21.40 -6.44
C LEU A 54 49.98 19.88 -6.34
N THR A 55 51.00 19.05 -6.08
CA THR A 55 50.90 17.61 -5.83
C THR A 55 50.36 17.23 -4.44
N LEU A 56 50.57 18.02 -3.40
CA LEU A 56 50.14 17.71 -2.02
C LEU A 56 48.66 18.08 -1.82
N GLU A 57 48.23 19.17 -2.44
CA GLU A 57 46.82 19.55 -2.49
C GLU A 57 45.99 18.47 -3.22
N THR A 58 46.46 18.01 -4.38
CA THR A 58 45.77 16.94 -5.15
C THR A 58 45.79 15.58 -4.43
N ALA A 59 46.86 15.24 -3.70
CA ALA A 59 46.94 14.01 -2.91
C ALA A 59 45.93 13.92 -1.76
N LEU A 60 45.43 15.05 -1.26
CA LEU A 60 44.39 15.10 -0.22
C LEU A 60 42.97 15.23 -0.80
N VAL A 61 42.82 15.97 -1.90
CA VAL A 61 41.51 16.16 -2.56
C VAL A 61 41.00 14.84 -3.16
N LEU A 62 41.87 14.04 -3.76
CA LEU A 62 41.47 12.80 -4.45
C LEU A 62 40.88 11.74 -3.49
N PRO A 63 41.49 11.41 -2.33
CA PRO A 63 40.88 10.52 -1.35
C PRO A 63 39.57 11.06 -0.76
N MET A 64 39.48 12.37 -0.52
CA MET A 64 38.26 13.00 -0.01
C MET A 64 37.12 12.90 -1.03
N PHE A 65 37.43 13.07 -2.31
CA PHE A 65 36.46 12.89 -3.40
C PHE A 65 35.95 11.44 -3.48
N PHE A 66 36.85 10.46 -3.48
CA PHE A 66 36.44 9.04 -3.50
C PHE A 66 35.65 8.65 -2.24
N PHE A 67 36.03 9.16 -1.07
CA PHE A 67 35.26 8.98 0.15
C PHE A 67 33.86 9.58 0.02
N GLY A 68 33.73 10.76 -0.58
CA GLY A 68 32.42 11.37 -0.89
C GLY A 68 31.56 10.52 -1.83
N VAL A 69 32.15 9.97 -2.89
CA VAL A 69 31.43 9.08 -3.83
C VAL A 69 30.98 7.79 -3.13
N ILE A 70 31.85 7.17 -2.33
CA ILE A 70 31.51 5.97 -1.54
C ILE A 70 30.40 6.29 -0.52
N ALA A 71 30.45 7.47 0.11
CA ALA A 71 29.39 7.92 1.02
C ALA A 71 28.04 8.05 0.28
N LEU A 72 28.03 8.68 -0.90
CA LEU A 72 26.79 8.81 -1.70
C LEU A 72 26.23 7.45 -2.16
N ILE A 73 27.09 6.53 -2.59
CA ILE A 73 26.68 5.17 -2.99
C ILE A 73 26.09 4.43 -1.79
N SER A 74 26.76 4.48 -0.63
CA SER A 74 26.26 3.82 0.58
C SER A 74 24.94 4.42 1.09
N PHE A 75 24.75 5.74 0.98
CA PHE A 75 23.44 6.35 1.27
C PHE A 75 22.36 5.82 0.32
N MET A 76 22.62 5.77 -0.99
CA MET A 76 21.66 5.22 -1.97
C MET A 76 21.29 3.78 -1.66
N ASP A 77 22.25 2.93 -1.29
CA ASP A 77 21.99 1.54 -0.92
C ASP A 77 21.14 1.42 0.36
N ILE A 78 21.43 2.23 1.38
CA ILE A 78 20.61 2.29 2.61
C ILE A 78 19.18 2.70 2.28
N TYR A 79 19.01 3.76 1.47
CA TYR A 79 17.68 4.22 1.06
C TYR A 79 16.92 3.15 0.29
N ARG A 80 17.60 2.40 -0.59
CA ARG A 80 16.99 1.28 -1.32
C ARG A 80 16.50 0.18 -0.38
N VAL A 81 17.32 -0.26 0.57
CA VAL A 81 16.91 -1.29 1.53
C VAL A 81 15.76 -0.79 2.41
N GLN A 82 15.80 0.47 2.84
CA GLN A 82 14.71 1.08 3.60
C GLN A 82 13.40 1.13 2.81
N THR A 83 13.44 1.50 1.52
CA THR A 83 12.22 1.57 0.69
C THR A 83 11.67 0.18 0.39
N GLU A 84 12.51 -0.81 0.12
CA GLU A 84 12.10 -2.21 -0.09
C GLU A 84 11.42 -2.77 1.17
N HIS A 85 12.02 -2.60 2.35
CA HIS A 85 11.43 -3.05 3.62
C HIS A 85 10.12 -2.30 3.94
N LEU A 86 10.11 -0.97 3.83
CA LEU A 86 8.93 -0.16 4.15
C LEU A 86 7.76 -0.46 3.21
N THR A 87 7.99 -0.59 1.90
CA THR A 87 6.93 -0.89 0.93
C THR A 87 6.37 -2.30 1.13
N GLY A 88 7.24 -3.30 1.35
CA GLY A 88 6.83 -4.66 1.68
C GLY A 88 6.03 -4.75 2.99
N LEU A 89 6.47 -4.06 4.04
CA LEU A 89 5.75 -3.98 5.31
C LEU A 89 4.38 -3.30 5.15
N CYS A 90 4.33 -2.21 4.40
CA CYS A 90 3.09 -1.49 4.11
C CYS A 90 2.08 -2.38 3.37
N GLN A 91 2.53 -3.14 2.38
CA GLN A 91 1.68 -4.05 1.64
C GLN A 91 1.16 -5.19 2.53
N LYS A 92 2.03 -5.84 3.30
CA LYS A 92 1.64 -6.89 4.26
C LYS A 92 0.64 -6.38 5.30
N THR A 93 0.86 -5.17 5.81
CA THR A 93 -0.04 -4.57 6.82
C THR A 93 -1.39 -4.20 6.21
N LYS A 94 -1.43 -3.72 4.96
CA LYS A 94 -2.68 -3.47 4.22
C LYS A 94 -3.46 -4.75 3.95
N GLU A 95 -2.78 -5.80 3.51
CA GLU A 95 -3.38 -7.12 3.29
C GLU A 95 -3.94 -7.68 4.61
N ALA A 96 -3.17 -7.62 5.70
CA ALA A 96 -3.63 -8.01 7.03
C ALA A 96 -4.83 -7.16 7.50
N GLY A 97 -4.82 -5.86 7.23
CA GLY A 97 -5.94 -4.96 7.51
C GLY A 97 -7.20 -5.32 6.73
N MET A 98 -7.08 -5.76 5.48
CA MET A 98 -8.21 -6.22 4.66
C MET A 98 -8.83 -7.52 5.19
N TYR A 99 -8.00 -8.47 5.66
CA TYR A 99 -8.48 -9.76 6.19
C TYR A 99 -8.85 -9.74 7.67
N ALA A 100 -8.64 -8.63 8.38
CA ALA A 100 -8.91 -8.50 9.81
C ALA A 100 -10.36 -8.84 10.18
N TYR A 101 -11.32 -8.60 9.27
CA TYR A 101 -12.75 -8.94 9.45
C TYR A 101 -12.98 -10.39 9.86
N GLY A 102 -12.23 -11.34 9.30
CA GLY A 102 -12.45 -12.78 9.53
C GLY A 102 -12.03 -13.27 10.92
N THR A 103 -11.28 -12.48 11.68
CA THR A 103 -10.72 -12.91 12.96
C THR A 103 -11.69 -12.79 14.14
N GLY A 104 -12.92 -12.31 13.92
CA GLY A 104 -13.94 -12.19 14.98
C GLY A 104 -13.55 -11.29 16.15
N SER A 105 -12.39 -10.62 16.08
CA SER A 105 -11.97 -9.61 17.05
C SER A 105 -12.68 -8.31 16.69
N SER A 106 -13.92 -8.21 17.15
CA SER A 106 -14.90 -7.14 16.90
C SER A 106 -14.49 -5.74 17.41
N GLY A 107 -13.21 -5.36 17.36
CA GLY A 107 -12.74 -4.06 17.85
C GLY A 107 -11.33 -3.63 17.46
N ALA A 108 -10.59 -4.38 16.65
CA ALA A 108 -9.27 -3.92 16.21
C ALA A 108 -9.43 -2.90 15.05
N GLU A 109 -9.70 -1.63 15.37
CA GLU A 109 -9.79 -0.52 14.40
C GLU A 109 -8.50 -0.36 13.59
N THR A 110 -7.36 -0.73 14.18
CA THR A 110 -6.03 -0.61 13.56
C THR A 110 -5.22 -1.89 13.70
N VAL A 111 -4.60 -2.32 12.60
CA VAL A 111 -3.60 -3.39 12.56
C VAL A 111 -2.21 -2.76 12.56
N THR A 112 -1.34 -3.22 13.45
CA THR A 112 0.04 -2.73 13.57
C THR A 112 1.04 -3.86 13.38
N LEU A 113 1.97 -3.70 12.45
CA LEU A 113 2.99 -4.71 12.14
C LEU A 113 4.40 -4.12 12.32
N PRO A 114 5.23 -4.68 13.21
CA PRO A 114 6.63 -4.32 13.34
C PRO A 114 7.51 -5.10 12.35
N ASP A 115 8.56 -4.46 11.84
CA ASP A 115 9.63 -5.12 11.09
C ASP A 115 10.99 -4.73 11.69
N VAL A 116 11.85 -5.72 11.86
CA VAL A 116 13.19 -5.54 12.43
C VAL A 116 14.19 -6.22 11.51
N TYR A 117 15.11 -5.43 10.95
CA TYR A 117 16.10 -5.94 10.01
C TYR A 117 17.47 -5.31 10.29
N SER A 118 18.52 -6.03 9.92
CA SER A 118 19.90 -5.56 10.03
C SER A 118 20.47 -5.24 8.65
N TYR A 119 21.10 -4.08 8.49
CA TYR A 119 21.81 -3.71 7.27
C TYR A 119 23.32 -3.71 7.51
N GLN A 120 24.05 -4.26 6.55
CA GLN A 120 25.52 -4.24 6.53
C GLN A 120 25.98 -3.42 5.31
N PRO A 121 26.59 -2.26 5.50
CA PRO A 121 27.07 -1.44 4.39
C PRO A 121 28.14 -2.16 3.56
N ILE A 122 28.05 -2.03 2.24
CA ILE A 122 29.06 -2.56 1.32
C ILE A 122 30.13 -1.47 1.11
N GLY A 123 31.31 -1.66 1.71
CA GLY A 123 32.31 -0.59 1.84
C GLY A 123 33.76 -1.04 2.05
N GLY A 124 34.20 -2.06 1.31
CA GLY A 124 35.54 -2.25 0.73
C GLY A 124 36.85 -2.26 1.54
N LEU A 125 36.98 -1.59 2.69
CA LEU A 125 38.27 -1.51 3.42
C LEU A 125 38.18 -1.75 4.94
N ILE A 126 37.03 -1.46 5.55
CA ILE A 126 36.82 -1.62 7.00
C ILE A 126 35.47 -2.32 7.20
N PRO A 127 35.40 -3.48 7.87
CA PRO A 127 34.14 -4.12 8.18
C PRO A 127 33.36 -3.26 9.18
N LEU A 128 32.33 -2.57 8.69
CA LEU A 128 31.44 -1.79 9.55
C LEU A 128 30.49 -2.73 10.31
N PRO A 129 30.15 -2.41 11.57
CA PRO A 129 29.19 -3.20 12.35
C PRO A 129 27.80 -3.17 11.70
N LYS A 130 27.04 -4.24 11.90
CA LYS A 130 25.64 -4.32 11.45
C LYS A 130 24.80 -3.29 12.21
N ILE A 131 24.02 -2.51 11.47
CA ILE A 131 23.09 -1.53 12.02
C ILE A 131 21.70 -2.16 12.03
N TRP A 132 21.00 -2.07 13.16
CA TRP A 132 19.64 -2.59 13.32
C TRP A 132 18.63 -1.48 13.09
N PHE A 133 17.62 -1.75 12.25
CA PHE A 133 16.51 -0.86 11.97
C PHE A 133 15.22 -1.45 12.56
N HIS A 134 14.42 -0.58 13.18
CA HIS A 134 13.09 -0.89 13.69
C HIS A 134 12.08 -0.03 12.93
N ASN A 135 11.16 -0.68 12.22
CA ASN A 135 10.08 -0.01 11.52
C ASN A 135 8.74 -0.53 12.05
N THR A 136 7.72 0.31 12.06
CA THR A 136 6.38 -0.07 12.47
C THR A 136 5.37 0.64 11.59
N VAL A 137 4.50 -0.13 10.96
CA VAL A 137 3.41 0.40 10.14
C VAL A 137 2.09 0.14 10.84
N LYS A 138 1.22 1.15 10.84
CA LYS A 138 -0.15 1.06 11.35
C LYS A 138 -1.11 1.34 10.20
N VAL A 139 -2.11 0.49 10.03
CA VAL A 139 -3.16 0.64 9.01
C VAL A 139 -4.52 0.40 9.66
N HIS A 140 -5.55 1.10 9.19
CA HIS A 140 -6.92 0.82 9.61
C HIS A 140 -7.40 -0.53 9.07
N ALA A 141 -8.04 -1.31 9.93
CA ALA A 141 -8.64 -2.57 9.54
C ALA A 141 -9.91 -2.32 8.72
N TRP A 142 -10.15 -3.14 7.69
CA TRP A 142 -11.45 -3.22 7.04
C TRP A 142 -12.38 -4.03 7.92
N THR A 143 -13.05 -3.35 8.83
CA THR A 143 -14.14 -3.89 9.64
C THR A 143 -15.43 -3.53 8.91
N GLY A 144 -15.96 -4.45 8.12
CA GLY A 144 -17.28 -4.24 7.53
C GLY A 144 -18.31 -3.91 8.61
N VAL A 145 -19.42 -3.26 8.24
CA VAL A 145 -20.56 -3.13 9.16
C VAL A 145 -21.22 -4.50 9.26
N LEU A 146 -21.01 -5.19 10.38
CA LEU A 146 -21.85 -6.30 10.78
C LEU A 146 -23.18 -5.69 11.21
N TYR A 147 -24.20 -5.78 10.36
CA TYR A 147 -25.57 -5.64 10.83
C TYR A 147 -25.85 -6.90 11.64
N GLU A 148 -25.70 -6.82 12.96
CA GLU A 148 -26.26 -7.87 13.81
C GLU A 148 -27.75 -7.96 13.50
N GLU A 149 -28.30 -9.16 13.37
CA GLU A 149 -29.73 -9.44 13.56
C GLU A 149 -30.07 -9.22 15.06
N GLY A 150 -29.72 -8.04 15.55
CA GLY A 150 -30.05 -7.51 16.85
C GLY A 150 -31.28 -6.64 16.69
N ASN A 151 -32.18 -6.74 17.64
CA ASN A 151 -33.52 -6.18 17.71
C ASN A 151 -33.57 -4.63 17.80
N ASP A 152 -32.63 -3.94 17.16
CA ASP A 152 -32.63 -2.50 17.00
C ASP A 152 -33.28 -2.18 15.66
N ALA A 153 -34.47 -1.58 15.74
CA ALA A 153 -35.31 -1.14 14.62
C ALA A 153 -34.68 -0.01 13.80
N VAL A 154 -33.45 -0.20 13.31
CA VAL A 154 -32.98 0.50 12.11
C VAL A 154 -33.49 -0.33 10.96
N GLU A 155 -34.61 0.08 10.38
CA GLU A 155 -35.19 -0.55 9.20
C GLU A 155 -34.10 -0.84 8.18
N SER A 156 -33.75 -2.12 8.01
CA SER A 156 -32.93 -2.60 6.91
C SER A 156 -33.74 -2.39 5.65
N GLN A 157 -33.66 -1.17 5.12
CA GLN A 157 -34.39 -0.80 3.92
C GLN A 157 -33.72 -1.52 2.74
N PRO A 158 -34.47 -2.31 1.97
CA PRO A 158 -33.93 -3.07 0.87
C PRO A 158 -33.25 -2.13 -0.13
N MET A 159 -32.04 -2.50 -0.56
CA MET A 159 -31.26 -1.76 -1.55
C MET A 159 -31.55 -2.30 -2.95
N VAL A 160 -31.79 -1.40 -3.89
CA VAL A 160 -32.10 -1.71 -5.29
C VAL A 160 -31.07 -1.07 -6.23
N TYR A 161 -30.92 -1.67 -7.41
CA TYR A 161 -30.01 -1.24 -8.46
C TYR A 161 -30.74 -0.44 -9.52
N VAL A 162 -30.23 0.74 -9.82
CA VAL A 162 -30.80 1.68 -10.79
C VAL A 162 -29.73 2.10 -11.78
N THR A 163 -30.09 2.22 -13.05
CA THR A 163 -29.20 2.79 -14.08
C THR A 163 -29.44 4.29 -14.21
N GLU A 164 -28.41 5.06 -14.59
CA GLU A 164 -28.50 6.52 -14.68
C GLU A 164 -29.63 7.02 -15.60
N SER A 165 -29.95 6.25 -16.63
CA SER A 165 -30.98 6.57 -17.64
C SER A 165 -32.16 5.59 -17.62
N GLY A 166 -32.20 4.68 -16.66
CA GLY A 166 -33.28 3.69 -16.54
C GLY A 166 -34.52 4.25 -15.87
N THR A 167 -35.68 3.75 -16.28
CA THR A 167 -36.98 4.05 -15.65
C THR A 167 -37.43 2.95 -14.68
N VAL A 168 -36.60 1.92 -14.51
CA VAL A 168 -36.91 0.75 -13.69
C VAL A 168 -35.79 0.47 -12.69
N TYR A 169 -36.16 -0.01 -11.52
CA TYR A 169 -35.21 -0.53 -10.54
C TYR A 169 -35.13 -2.06 -10.60
N HIS A 170 -34.00 -2.60 -10.17
CA HIS A 170 -33.69 -4.02 -10.18
C HIS A 170 -33.27 -4.48 -8.79
N ARG A 171 -33.72 -5.63 -8.29
CA ARG A 171 -33.24 -6.18 -7.01
C ARG A 171 -31.95 -6.99 -7.14
N THR A 172 -31.58 -7.41 -8.36
CA THR A 172 -30.39 -8.24 -8.60
C THR A 172 -29.48 -7.68 -9.69
N LEU A 173 -28.17 -7.63 -9.42
CA LEU A 173 -27.15 -7.27 -10.41
C LEU A 173 -27.08 -8.26 -11.58
N GLY A 174 -27.45 -9.53 -11.33
CA GLY A 174 -27.50 -10.58 -12.34
C GLY A 174 -28.65 -10.45 -13.34
N CYS A 175 -29.51 -9.43 -13.21
CA CYS A 175 -30.58 -9.23 -14.18
C CYS A 175 -30.00 -9.03 -15.58
N SER A 176 -30.50 -9.79 -16.55
CA SER A 176 -30.09 -9.70 -17.97
C SER A 176 -30.24 -8.31 -18.61
N TYR A 177 -31.03 -7.42 -18.01
CA TYR A 177 -31.15 -6.01 -18.42
C TYR A 177 -30.02 -5.13 -17.86
N LEU A 178 -29.37 -5.52 -16.76
CA LEU A 178 -28.19 -4.86 -16.21
C LEU A 178 -26.90 -5.51 -16.72
N ASN A 179 -26.80 -6.82 -16.59
CA ASN A 179 -25.63 -7.61 -16.95
C ASN A 179 -25.76 -8.19 -18.36
N LEU A 180 -25.23 -7.46 -19.33
CA LEU A 180 -25.17 -7.89 -20.74
C LEU A 180 -24.01 -8.87 -20.95
N SER A 181 -24.28 -9.98 -21.65
CA SER A 181 -23.22 -10.89 -22.12
C SER A 181 -22.54 -10.33 -23.37
N VAL A 182 -21.42 -9.65 -23.16
CA VAL A 182 -20.57 -9.09 -24.22
C VAL A 182 -19.56 -10.14 -24.70
N GLN A 183 -19.40 -10.26 -26.02
CA GLN A 183 -18.40 -11.10 -26.65
C GLN A 183 -17.43 -10.24 -27.45
N GLN A 184 -16.14 -10.51 -27.29
CA GLN A 184 -15.07 -9.89 -28.04
C GLN A 184 -14.71 -10.79 -29.24
N LEU A 185 -14.71 -10.22 -30.44
CA LEU A 185 -14.45 -10.95 -31.69
C LEU A 185 -13.53 -10.16 -32.62
N SER A 186 -12.95 -10.82 -33.61
CA SER A 186 -12.24 -10.13 -34.68
C SER A 186 -13.21 -9.37 -35.58
N GLY A 187 -12.84 -8.17 -36.02
CA GLY A 187 -13.66 -7.34 -36.93
C GLY A 187 -14.00 -8.02 -38.25
N SER A 188 -13.09 -8.85 -38.76
CA SER A 188 -13.28 -9.64 -39.97
C SER A 188 -14.46 -10.61 -39.88
N SER A 189 -14.70 -11.18 -38.70
CA SER A 189 -15.74 -12.19 -38.49
C SER A 189 -17.15 -11.59 -38.39
N VAL A 190 -17.27 -10.30 -38.05
CA VAL A 190 -18.56 -9.64 -37.78
C VAL A 190 -19.46 -9.60 -39.01
N LYS A 191 -18.88 -9.39 -40.20
CA LYS A 191 -19.63 -9.27 -41.46
C LYS A 191 -20.42 -10.55 -41.79
N ASN A 192 -19.93 -11.71 -41.35
CA ASN A 192 -20.54 -13.02 -41.60
C ASN A 192 -21.39 -13.51 -40.42
N LEU A 193 -21.29 -12.86 -39.26
CA LEU A 193 -22.00 -13.27 -38.05
C LEU A 193 -23.41 -12.67 -38.01
N LYS A 194 -24.37 -13.45 -37.49
CA LYS A 194 -25.73 -13.01 -37.23
C LYS A 194 -26.04 -13.06 -35.74
N ASN A 195 -26.95 -12.20 -35.29
CA ASN A 195 -27.45 -12.25 -33.92
C ASN A 195 -28.40 -13.45 -33.72
N THR A 196 -28.88 -13.62 -32.49
CA THR A 196 -29.84 -14.68 -32.15
C THR A 196 -31.16 -14.64 -32.95
N TYR A 197 -31.48 -13.49 -33.55
CA TYR A 197 -32.67 -13.28 -34.38
C TYR A 197 -32.39 -13.36 -35.89
N GLY A 198 -31.16 -13.68 -36.29
CA GLY A 198 -30.78 -13.81 -37.71
C GLY A 198 -30.41 -12.49 -38.40
N GLU A 199 -30.34 -11.38 -37.67
CA GLU A 199 -29.96 -10.06 -38.19
C GLU A 199 -28.44 -9.90 -38.26
N LYS A 200 -27.96 -9.09 -39.22
CA LYS A 200 -26.54 -8.74 -39.34
C LYS A 200 -26.18 -7.62 -38.36
N TYR A 201 -24.94 -7.63 -37.87
CA TYR A 201 -24.45 -6.57 -37.01
C TYR A 201 -24.13 -5.30 -37.81
N GLN A 202 -24.64 -4.16 -37.33
CA GLN A 202 -24.44 -2.82 -37.88
C GLN A 202 -23.55 -1.99 -36.94
N ALA A 203 -22.94 -0.93 -37.48
CA ALA A 203 -22.08 -0.06 -36.69
C ALA A 203 -22.89 0.66 -35.61
N CYS A 204 -22.37 0.70 -34.37
CA CYS A 204 -22.96 1.52 -33.31
C CYS A 204 -22.83 3.01 -33.62
N GLU A 205 -23.92 3.76 -33.45
CA GLU A 205 -23.98 5.21 -33.71
C GLU A 205 -23.04 6.02 -32.81
N LEU A 206 -22.79 5.57 -31.58
CA LEU A 206 -21.99 6.32 -30.60
C LEU A 206 -20.49 6.12 -30.79
N CYS A 207 -20.04 4.86 -30.79
CA CYS A 207 -18.61 4.54 -30.82
C CYS A 207 -18.05 4.28 -32.22
N SER A 208 -18.87 3.77 -33.14
CA SER A 208 -18.40 3.35 -34.46
C SER A 208 -18.79 4.37 -35.55
N ARG A 209 -19.90 5.11 -35.40
CA ARG A 209 -20.31 6.21 -36.31
C ARG A 209 -20.23 5.85 -37.81
N GLY A 210 -20.68 4.64 -38.16
CA GLY A 210 -20.62 4.14 -39.55
C GLY A 210 -19.24 3.66 -40.03
N GLN A 211 -18.20 3.65 -39.18
CA GLN A 211 -16.89 3.08 -39.52
C GLN A 211 -16.93 1.56 -39.63
N GLU A 212 -16.01 1.01 -40.41
CA GLU A 212 -15.81 -0.43 -40.52
C GLU A 212 -15.38 -1.07 -39.17
N PRO A 213 -15.59 -2.39 -39.01
CA PRO A 213 -15.16 -3.13 -37.83
C PRO A 213 -13.64 -2.98 -37.61
N ALA A 214 -13.25 -2.55 -36.41
CA ALA A 214 -11.84 -2.52 -36.01
C ALA A 214 -11.26 -3.94 -35.87
N GLY A 215 -9.94 -4.09 -35.69
CA GLY A 215 -9.30 -5.40 -35.52
C GLY A 215 -9.96 -6.26 -34.44
N THR A 216 -10.43 -5.63 -33.37
CA THR A 216 -11.25 -6.25 -32.34
C THR A 216 -12.52 -5.44 -32.13
N VAL A 217 -13.66 -6.13 -32.04
CA VAL A 217 -14.96 -5.54 -31.80
C VAL A 217 -15.68 -6.25 -30.66
N TYR A 218 -16.70 -5.58 -30.13
CA TYR A 218 -17.55 -6.08 -29.06
C TYR A 218 -18.99 -6.14 -29.55
N ILE A 219 -19.62 -7.28 -29.32
CA ILE A 219 -21.02 -7.52 -29.68
C ILE A 219 -21.77 -8.14 -28.50
N THR A 220 -23.10 -8.06 -28.53
CA THR A 220 -23.95 -8.85 -27.64
C THR A 220 -24.89 -9.69 -28.50
N LYS A 221 -25.13 -10.94 -28.09
CA LYS A 221 -25.93 -11.91 -28.88
C LYS A 221 -27.36 -11.45 -29.19
N LYS A 222 -27.91 -10.57 -28.36
CA LYS A 222 -29.28 -10.05 -28.45
C LYS A 222 -29.36 -8.70 -29.18
N SER A 223 -28.24 -8.02 -29.41
CA SER A 223 -28.20 -6.74 -30.13
C SER A 223 -27.89 -6.99 -31.61
N ASN A 224 -28.17 -5.99 -32.43
CA ASN A 224 -27.74 -5.93 -33.83
C ASN A 224 -26.65 -4.88 -34.06
N ARG A 225 -26.04 -4.34 -33.00
CA ARG A 225 -24.95 -3.35 -33.08
C ARG A 225 -23.62 -3.95 -32.68
N PHE A 226 -22.56 -3.63 -33.43
CA PHE A 226 -21.17 -3.88 -33.04
C PHE A 226 -20.51 -2.60 -32.54
N HIS A 227 -19.58 -2.75 -31.61
CA HIS A 227 -18.88 -1.65 -30.95
C HIS A 227 -17.38 -1.79 -31.16
N ASN A 228 -16.71 -0.73 -31.60
CA ASN A 228 -15.25 -0.69 -31.73
C ASN A 228 -14.54 -0.39 -30.38
N ARG A 229 -15.29 0.03 -29.35
CA ARG A 229 -14.78 0.36 -28.01
C ARG A 229 -15.59 -0.37 -26.95
N GLU A 230 -14.91 -0.99 -25.99
CA GLU A 230 -15.55 -1.59 -24.80
C GLU A 230 -16.22 -0.55 -23.90
N SER A 231 -15.68 0.68 -23.88
CA SER A 231 -16.16 1.80 -23.06
C SER A 231 -17.37 2.52 -23.65
N CYS A 232 -17.97 2.00 -24.71
CA CYS A 232 -19.16 2.60 -25.30
C CYS A 232 -20.32 2.59 -24.30
N SER A 233 -20.95 3.74 -24.06
CA SER A 233 -22.10 3.88 -23.15
C SER A 233 -23.34 3.10 -23.60
N ALA A 234 -23.47 2.78 -24.89
CA ALA A 234 -24.50 1.87 -25.37
C ALA A 234 -24.22 0.40 -25.02
N LEU A 235 -22.96 0.05 -24.70
CA LEU A 235 -22.54 -1.29 -24.32
C LEU A 235 -22.44 -1.46 -22.80
N LYS A 236 -21.91 -0.45 -22.10
CA LYS A 236 -21.76 -0.42 -20.64
C LYS A 236 -22.89 0.39 -20.01
N ARG A 237 -23.60 -0.21 -19.03
CA ARG A 237 -24.55 0.50 -18.18
C ARG A 237 -23.89 0.91 -16.87
N SER A 238 -23.95 2.19 -16.51
CA SER A 238 -23.60 2.71 -15.19
C SER A 238 -24.73 2.35 -14.21
N VAL A 239 -24.43 1.51 -13.22
CA VAL A 239 -25.39 1.06 -12.20
C VAL A 239 -25.00 1.66 -10.86
N ARG A 240 -25.97 2.25 -10.17
CA ARG A 240 -25.84 2.71 -8.78
C ARG A 240 -26.77 1.93 -7.87
N MET A 241 -26.42 1.82 -6.59
CA MET A 241 -27.22 1.18 -5.56
C MET A 241 -27.92 2.27 -4.73
N VAL A 242 -29.23 2.16 -4.58
CA VAL A 242 -30.10 3.17 -3.93
C VAL A 242 -31.09 2.46 -3.02
N LYS A 243 -31.59 3.12 -1.97
CA LYS A 243 -32.63 2.57 -1.11
C LYS A 243 -33.94 2.44 -1.90
N GLU A 244 -34.67 1.33 -1.73
CA GLU A 244 -35.95 1.09 -2.44
C GLU A 244 -36.97 2.20 -2.14
N ALA A 245 -36.99 2.72 -0.91
CA ALA A 245 -37.89 3.80 -0.50
C ALA A 245 -37.69 5.11 -1.28
N GLU A 246 -36.47 5.39 -1.77
CA GLU A 246 -36.19 6.58 -2.57
C GLU A 246 -36.69 6.44 -4.01
N VAL A 247 -36.92 5.20 -4.47
CA VAL A 247 -37.13 4.89 -5.89
C VAL A 247 -38.53 4.34 -6.18
N SER A 248 -39.20 3.74 -5.19
CA SER A 248 -40.50 3.07 -5.34
C SER A 248 -41.64 3.98 -5.79
N GLY A 249 -41.50 5.30 -5.66
CA GLY A 249 -42.47 6.29 -6.14
C GLY A 249 -42.22 6.83 -7.55
N GLU A 250 -40.97 6.78 -8.03
CA GLU A 250 -40.57 7.37 -9.32
C GLU A 250 -40.36 6.31 -10.42
N MET A 251 -39.93 5.11 -10.05
CA MET A 251 -39.57 4.05 -10.98
C MET A 251 -40.32 2.77 -10.69
N SER A 252 -40.76 2.08 -11.75
CA SER A 252 -41.42 0.79 -11.62
C SER A 252 -40.41 -0.35 -11.42
N ALA A 253 -40.83 -1.42 -10.77
CA ALA A 253 -40.03 -2.62 -10.61
C ALA A 253 -39.76 -3.30 -11.98
N CYS A 254 -38.55 -3.81 -12.19
CA CYS A 254 -38.24 -4.55 -13.41
C CYS A 254 -39.05 -5.85 -13.51
N GLY A 255 -39.75 -6.09 -14.61
CA GLY A 255 -40.59 -7.30 -14.77
C GLY A 255 -39.87 -8.67 -14.69
N ARG A 256 -38.53 -8.72 -14.59
CA ARG A 256 -37.75 -9.96 -14.38
C ARG A 256 -37.18 -10.12 -12.98
N CYS A 257 -36.90 -9.03 -12.28
CA CYS A 257 -36.15 -9.05 -11.03
C CYS A 257 -36.60 -7.98 -10.03
N GLY A 258 -37.74 -7.35 -10.28
CA GLY A 258 -38.43 -6.42 -9.41
C GLY A 258 -39.41 -7.11 -8.49
#